data_AF-A0A7C5NYK4-F1
#
_entry.id   AF-A0A7C5NYK4-F1
#
_cell.length_a   1.000
_cell.length_b   1.000
_cell.length_c   1.000
_cell.angle_alpha   90.00
_cell.angle_beta   90.00
_cell.angle_gamma   90.00
#
_symmetry.space_group_name_H-M   'P 1'
#
loop_
_entity.id
_entity.type
_entity.pdbx_description
1 polymer ?
#
loop_
_entity_poly.entity_id
_entity_poly.type
_entity_poly.pdbx_seq_one_letter_code
_entity_poly.pdbx_strand_id
1 'polypeptide(L)' 'MLSYGLSGLDIIKQIQKEMINLNIEKKQVMEAISACGEAEFRMVEGSDEYVQLEALLAKLAVISEEK' A
#
# COMPACT_ATOMS: atom_id res chain seq x y z
N MET A 1 6.54 -4.91 11.37
CA MET A 1 7.41 -6.04 10.93
C MET A 1 8.22 -6.61 12.08
N LEU A 2 9.24 -5.92 12.58
CA LEU A 2 10.17 -6.46 13.58
C LEU A 2 9.55 -6.80 14.95
N SER A 3 8.48 -6.12 15.37
CA SER A 3 7.84 -6.36 16.69
C SER A 3 6.76 -7.44 16.67
N TYR A 4 6.17 -7.75 15.51
CA TYR A 4 5.03 -8.67 15.37
C TYR A 4 5.28 -9.82 14.37
N GLY A 5 6.45 -9.86 13.73
CA GLY A 5 6.81 -10.91 12.76
C GLY A 5 6.01 -10.91 11.46
N LEU A 6 5.23 -9.86 11.18
CA LEU A 6 4.46 -9.73 9.95
C LEU A 6 5.37 -9.49 8.75
N SER A 7 5.10 -10.14 7.62
CA SER A 7 5.74 -9.79 6.35
C SER A 7 5.11 -8.52 5.74
N GLY A 8 5.84 -7.87 4.86
CA GLY A 8 5.48 -6.65 4.16
C GLY A 8 4.39 -6.92 3.14
N LEU A 9 4.38 -8.13 2.58
CA LEU A 9 3.25 -8.63 1.78
C LEU A 9 1.97 -8.73 2.63
N ASP A 10 2.05 -9.21 3.88
CA ASP A 10 0.89 -9.25 4.78
C ASP A 10 0.41 -7.84 5.14
N ILE A 11 1.35 -6.91 5.30
CA ILE A 11 1.04 -5.49 5.54
C ILE A 11 0.33 -4.88 4.34
N ILE A 12 0.84 -5.07 3.12
CA ILE A 12 0.21 -4.55 1.89
C ILE A 12 -1.21 -5.10 1.73
N LYS A 13 -1.41 -6.42 1.95
CA LYS A 13 -2.73 -7.04 1.86
C LYS A 13 -3.71 -6.48 2.89
N GLN A 14 -3.23 -6.20 4.11
CA GLN A 14 -4.04 -5.54 5.14
C GLN A 14 -4.39 -4.10 4.74
N ILE A 15 -3.44 -3.33 4.25
CA ILE A 15 -3.68 -1.95 3.75
C ILE A 15 -4.74 -1.98 2.66
N GLN A 16 -4.57 -2.80 1.62
CA GLN A 16 -5.51 -2.88 0.51
C GLN A 16 -6.93 -3.24 0.98
N LYS A 17 -7.05 -4.18 1.92
CA LYS A 17 -8.35 -4.55 2.51
C LYS A 17 -9.00 -3.38 3.23
N GLU A 18 -8.25 -2.64 4.04
CA GLU A 18 -8.80 -1.50 4.78
C GLU A 18 -9.10 -0.30 3.87
N MET A 19 -8.37 -0.10 2.78
CA MET A 19 -8.67 0.97 1.80
C MET A 19 -10.10 0.89 1.25
N ILE A 20 -10.64 -0.32 1.07
CA ILE A 20 -12.02 -0.54 0.58
C ILE A 20 -13.06 -0.11 1.63
N ASN A 21 -12.70 -0.16 2.92
CA ASN A 21 -13.59 0.20 4.02
C ASN A 21 -13.58 1.71 4.33
N LEU A 22 -12.67 2.48 3.73
CA LEU A 22 -12.58 3.92 3.96
C LEU A 22 -13.71 4.67 3.26
N ASN A 23 -14.28 5.64 3.96
CA ASN A 23 -15.29 6.56 3.42
C ASN A 23 -14.64 7.75 2.71
N ILE A 24 -13.89 7.47 1.63
CA ILE A 24 -13.22 8.46 0.76
C ILE A 24 -13.74 8.34 -0.69
N GLU A 25 -13.27 9.18 -1.60
CA GLU A 25 -13.71 9.12 -2.98
C GLU A 25 -13.36 7.77 -3.63
N LYS A 26 -14.30 7.22 -4.41
CA LYS A 26 -14.10 5.93 -5.09
C LYS A 26 -12.85 5.93 -5.97
N LYS A 27 -12.53 7.05 -6.60
CA LYS A 27 -11.33 7.22 -7.43
C LYS A 27 -10.06 7.03 -6.59
N GLN A 28 -9.96 7.69 -5.44
CA GLN A 28 -8.84 7.56 -4.51
C GLN A 28 -8.69 6.13 -3.99
N VAL A 29 -9.80 5.44 -3.70
CA VAL A 29 -9.77 4.01 -3.33
C VAL A 29 -9.16 3.16 -4.45
N MET A 30 -9.59 3.37 -5.71
CA MET A 30 -9.05 2.60 -6.85
C MET A 30 -7.56 2.87 -7.08
N GLU A 31 -7.13 4.12 -6.97
CA GLU A 31 -5.72 4.51 -7.11
C GLU A 31 -4.85 3.91 -5.99
N ALA A 32 -5.35 3.91 -4.75
CA ALA A 32 -4.67 3.29 -3.62
C ALA A 32 -4.53 1.77 -3.79
N ILE A 33 -5.58 1.09 -4.28
CA ILE A 33 -5.52 -0.35 -4.59
C ILE A 33 -4.48 -0.63 -5.68
N SER A 34 -4.42 0.22 -6.72
CA SER A 34 -3.40 0.10 -7.77
C SER A 34 -1.98 0.26 -7.20
N ALA A 35 -1.77 1.21 -6.31
CA ALA A 35 -0.47 1.41 -5.64
C ALA A 35 -0.07 0.21 -4.78
N CYS A 36 -1.03 -0.41 -4.07
CA CYS A 36 -0.78 -1.65 -3.31
C CYS A 36 -0.34 -2.80 -4.23
N GLY A 37 -1.01 -2.98 -5.37
CA GLY A 37 -0.66 -4.03 -6.33
C GLY A 37 0.73 -3.83 -6.94
N GLU A 38 1.13 -2.59 -7.22
CA GLU A 38 2.48 -2.30 -7.71
C GLU A 38 3.55 -2.59 -6.65
N ALA A 39 3.30 -2.23 -5.39
CA ALA A 39 4.21 -2.53 -4.29
C ALA A 39 4.35 -4.05 -4.06
N GLU A 40 3.24 -4.80 -4.09
CA GLU A 40 3.24 -6.26 -3.99
C GLU A 40 4.03 -6.89 -5.14
N PHE A 41 3.79 -6.47 -6.38
CA PHE A 41 4.54 -6.96 -7.54
C PHE A 41 6.05 -6.74 -7.37
N ARG A 42 6.47 -5.53 -6.99
CA ARG A 42 7.90 -5.22 -6.79
C ARG A 42 8.53 -6.04 -5.68
N MET A 43 7.82 -6.27 -4.56
CA MET A 43 8.30 -7.14 -3.49
C MET A 43 8.43 -8.59 -3.94
N VAL A 44 7.47 -9.12 -4.71
CA VAL A 44 7.52 -10.48 -5.26
C VAL A 44 8.73 -10.66 -6.19
N GLU A 45 9.08 -9.64 -6.97
CA GLU A 45 10.28 -9.62 -7.82
C GLU A 45 11.60 -9.47 -7.03
N GLY A 46 11.56 -9.42 -5.69
CA GLY A 46 12.74 -9.39 -4.83
C GLY A 46 13.23 -7.99 -4.46
N SER A 47 12.38 -6.96 -4.59
CA SER A 47 12.71 -5.61 -4.10
C SER A 47 12.79 -5.55 -2.57
N ASP A 48 13.54 -4.56 -2.06
CA ASP A 48 13.62 -4.31 -0.62
C ASP A 48 12.26 -3.92 -0.04
N GLU A 49 11.86 -4.65 1.00
CA GLU A 49 10.56 -4.56 1.64
C GLU A 49 10.32 -3.21 2.33
N TYR A 50 11.33 -2.68 3.03
CA TYR A 50 11.21 -1.40 3.71
C TYR A 50 11.06 -0.26 2.72
N VAL A 51 11.89 -0.25 1.67
CA VAL A 51 11.82 0.76 0.61
C VAL A 51 10.46 0.72 -0.11
N GLN A 52 9.92 -0.47 -0.40
CA GLN A 52 8.61 -0.56 -1.05
C GLN A 52 7.46 -0.09 -0.14
N LEU A 53 7.51 -0.38 1.16
CA LEU A 53 6.50 0.12 2.11
C LEU A 53 6.56 1.64 2.24
N GLU A 54 7.76 2.23 2.34
CA GLU A 54 7.92 3.69 2.37
C GLU A 54 7.43 4.35 1.08
N ALA A 55 7.74 3.75 -0.08
CA ALA A 55 7.25 4.22 -1.37
C ALA A 55 5.72 4.16 -1.47
N LEU A 56 5.10 3.08 -0.97
CA LEU A 56 3.65 2.95 -0.90
C LEU A 56 3.03 4.05 -0.02
N LEU A 57 3.58 4.30 1.17
CA LEU A 57 3.10 5.36 2.06
C LEU A 57 3.20 6.74 1.41
N ALA A 58 4.31 7.05 0.74
CA ALA A 58 4.47 8.29 -0.01
C ALA A 58 3.42 8.42 -1.13
N LYS A 59 3.15 7.34 -1.86
CA LYS A 59 2.13 7.32 -2.91
C LYS A 59 0.72 7.57 -2.36
N LEU A 60 0.37 6.93 -1.23
CA LEU A 60 -0.92 7.13 -0.56
C LEU A 60 -1.09 8.57 -0.07
N ALA A 61 -0.02 9.19 0.45
CA ALA A 61 -0.05 10.60 0.84
C ALA A 61 -0.36 11.52 -0.36
N VAL A 62 0.28 11.30 -1.51
CA VAL A 62 0.00 12.07 -2.74
C VAL A 62 -1.44 11.89 -3.21
N ILE A 63 -1.97 10.66 -3.20
CA ILE A 63 -3.37 10.38 -3.58
C ILE A 63 -4.35 11.14 -2.67
N SER A 64 -4.01 11.33 -1.39
CA SER A 64 -4.84 12.09 -0.46
C SER A 64 -4.83 13.61 -0.69
N GLU A 65 -3.80 14.14 -1.35
CA GLU A 65 -3.67 15.56 -1.69
C GLU A 65 -4.31 15.93 -3.03
N GLU A 66 -4.54 14.96 -3.92
CA GLU A 66 -5.27 15.19 -5.17
C GLU A 66 -6.75 15.48 -4.86
N LYS A 67 -7.11 16.77 -4.93
CA LYS A 67 -8.47 17.32 -4.78
C LYS A 67 -9.38 17.00 -5.95
#